data_AF-A0A100YW15-F1
#
_entry.id   AF-A0A100YW15-F1
#
_cell.length_a   1.000
_cell.length_b   1.000
_cell.length_c   1.000
_cell.angle_alpha   90.00
_cell.angle_beta   90.00
_cell.angle_gamma   90.00
#
_symmetry.space_group_name_H-M   'P 1'
#
loop_
_entity.id
_entity.type
_entity.pdbx_description
1 polymer ?
#
loop_
_entity_poly.entity_id
_entity_poly.type
_entity_poly.pdbx_seq_one_letter_code
_entity_poly.pdbx_strand_id
1 'polypeptide(L)'
;MGGERSLRVEENLGEGYVRLRVAEAERRQAKHDIRCVEDMVIELLRNSRDAGAKRIYLATSREGDLRTTTILDDGSGIPEDMQEHIFEARVTSKLESVHVDRWGVHGRGMALYSVKENAESARVASSAPGKGASITVVTDATKLTERADQSTWPALGEDEDGRRTCARGPHNIVRTCCEFALEEYGSCEVYVGSPAEIAATARARVTPSVDGSDLLFIDDLTALPVLERLRAAADARELLSVCKGLGLEMSERTAHRVVSGQIRPLRSVASRMLRKADAPTGPKLVDLYRDRRGLKLSKPDAEEFSRVLAKDFSFIEDRYYVSLVNNPKVRVGKGRITVTFDLEEAD
;
A
#
# COMPACT_ATOMS: atom_id res chain seq x y z
N MET A 1 30.63 -13.36 19.12
CA MET A 1 29.75 -12.71 18.13
C MET A 1 30.01 -11.20 17.91
N GLY A 2 31.04 -10.57 18.52
CA GLY A 2 31.31 -9.12 18.34
C GLY A 2 32.00 -8.73 17.01
N GLY A 3 32.81 -9.63 16.43
CA GLY A 3 33.60 -9.35 15.22
C GLY A 3 32.76 -9.08 13.97
N GLU A 4 31.69 -9.83 13.75
CA GLU A 4 30.81 -9.66 12.57
C GLU A 4 29.92 -8.42 12.63
N ARG A 5 29.61 -7.92 13.84
CA ARG A 5 28.86 -6.67 14.02
C ARG A 5 29.75 -5.46 13.68
N SER A 6 31.01 -5.49 14.12
CA SER A 6 32.03 -4.47 13.80
C SER A 6 32.30 -4.32 12.30
N LEU A 7 32.17 -5.40 11.52
CA LEU A 7 32.38 -5.39 10.07
C LEU A 7 31.23 -4.75 9.29
N ARG A 8 30.03 -4.64 9.91
CA ARG A 8 28.81 -4.14 9.26
C ARG A 8 28.41 -2.74 9.72
N VAL A 9 28.77 -2.36 10.95
CA VAL A 9 28.40 -1.09 11.57
C VAL A 9 29.53 -0.08 11.44
N GLU A 10 29.17 1.13 10.99
CA GLU A 10 30.05 2.31 10.96
C GLU A 10 29.93 3.09 12.26
N GLU A 11 28.68 3.31 12.70
CA GLU A 11 28.35 4.13 13.85
C GLU A 11 27.18 3.48 14.61
N ASN A 12 27.25 3.47 15.94
CA ASN A 12 26.14 3.08 16.80
C ASN A 12 25.46 4.35 17.32
N LEU A 13 24.19 4.51 16.98
CA LEU A 13 23.41 5.73 17.27
C LEU A 13 22.60 5.60 18.59
N GLY A 14 22.63 4.44 19.25
CA GLY A 14 21.83 4.19 20.45
C GLY A 14 20.44 3.61 20.13
N GLU A 15 19.69 3.18 21.15
CA GLU A 15 18.30 2.70 21.03
C GLU A 15 18.07 1.59 19.96
N GLY A 16 19.11 0.81 19.66
CA GLY A 16 19.08 -0.24 18.63
C GLY A 16 19.32 0.25 17.20
N TYR A 17 19.50 1.56 16.98
CA TYR A 17 19.81 2.16 15.69
C TYR A 17 21.32 2.18 15.42
N VAL A 18 21.67 1.89 14.18
CA VAL A 18 23.04 1.90 13.70
C VAL A 18 23.12 2.51 12.31
N ARG A 19 24.26 3.11 11.99
CA ARG A 19 24.65 3.40 10.61
C ARG A 19 25.44 2.23 10.06
N LEU A 20 24.96 1.64 8.96
CA LEU A 20 25.69 0.57 8.27
C LEU A 20 26.89 1.14 7.51
N ARG A 21 28.00 0.41 7.43
CA ARG A 21 29.13 0.76 6.53
C ARG A 21 28.68 0.76 5.07
N VAL A 22 29.32 1.59 4.24
CA VAL A 22 29.01 1.71 2.80
C VAL A 22 28.97 0.36 2.10
N ALA A 23 30.00 -0.48 2.24
CA ALA A 23 30.06 -1.80 1.60
C ALA A 23 28.94 -2.75 2.07
N GLU A 24 28.43 -2.58 3.29
CA GLU A 24 27.29 -3.37 3.79
C GLU A 24 25.97 -2.82 3.23
N ALA A 25 25.83 -1.49 3.16
CA ALA A 25 24.68 -0.84 2.55
C ALA A 25 24.58 -1.14 1.06
N GLU A 26 25.70 -1.16 0.32
CA GLU A 26 25.76 -1.49 -1.12
C GLU A 26 25.46 -2.96 -1.40
N ARG A 27 26.03 -3.90 -0.61
CA ARG A 27 25.70 -5.33 -0.69
C ARG A 27 24.23 -5.58 -0.44
N ARG A 28 23.65 -4.74 0.41
CA ARG A 28 22.23 -4.66 0.60
C ARG A 28 21.64 -4.09 -0.69
N GLN A 29 21.66 -2.79 -0.99
CA GLN A 29 21.09 -2.11 -2.17
C GLN A 29 20.29 -2.94 -3.21
N ALA A 30 18.98 -2.70 -3.26
CA ALA A 30 18.12 -3.14 -4.36
C ALA A 30 17.82 -1.89 -5.19
N LYS A 31 17.69 -2.03 -6.51
CA LYS A 31 17.30 -0.97 -7.44
C LYS A 31 15.83 -0.55 -7.26
N HIS A 32 15.44 -0.08 -6.08
CA HIS A 32 14.16 0.61 -5.91
C HIS A 32 14.44 2.10 -5.76
N ASP A 33 14.67 2.73 -6.91
CA ASP A 33 14.65 4.17 -7.03
C ASP A 33 13.19 4.63 -6.88
N ILE A 34 12.94 5.60 -5.99
CA ILE A 34 11.66 6.28 -5.93
C ILE A 34 11.52 7.09 -7.23
N ARG A 35 10.70 6.59 -8.16
CA ARG A 35 10.47 7.23 -9.47
C ARG A 35 9.13 7.93 -9.56
N CYS A 36 8.21 7.57 -8.66
CA CYS A 36 6.89 8.15 -8.56
C CYS A 36 6.41 8.18 -7.11
N VAL A 37 5.36 8.96 -6.86
CA VAL A 37 4.71 9.05 -5.55
C VAL A 37 4.26 7.67 -5.04
N GLU A 38 3.83 6.78 -5.93
CA GLU A 38 3.43 5.42 -5.56
C GLU A 38 4.59 4.58 -5.01
N ASP A 39 5.82 4.75 -5.54
CA ASP A 39 7.02 4.09 -5.03
C ASP A 39 7.36 4.61 -3.61
N MET A 40 7.16 5.91 -3.34
CA MET A 40 7.31 6.48 -2.00
C MET A 40 6.27 5.90 -1.03
N VAL A 41 5.00 5.82 -1.45
CA VAL A 41 3.92 5.31 -0.61
C VAL A 41 4.18 3.88 -0.16
N ILE A 42 4.64 3.01 -1.06
CA ILE A 42 4.91 1.62 -0.69
C ILE A 42 6.05 1.52 0.33
N GLU A 43 7.10 2.33 0.20
CA GLU A 43 8.20 2.35 1.18
C GLU A 43 7.73 2.80 2.57
N LEU A 44 6.84 3.79 2.64
CA LEU A 44 6.26 4.24 3.90
C LEU A 44 5.38 3.16 4.55
N LEU A 45 4.53 2.47 3.76
CA LEU A 45 3.70 1.36 4.24
C LEU A 45 4.55 0.19 4.75
N ARG A 46 5.60 -0.17 4.00
CA ARG A 46 6.55 -1.21 4.39
C ARG A 46 7.22 -0.84 5.70
N ASN A 47 7.62 0.42 5.89
CA ASN A 47 8.22 0.90 7.14
C ASN A 47 7.29 0.71 8.36
N SER A 48 6.02 1.07 8.24
CA SER A 48 5.06 0.88 9.34
C SER A 48 4.84 -0.59 9.68
N ARG A 49 4.65 -1.47 8.68
CA ARG A 49 4.57 -2.93 8.91
C ARG A 49 5.84 -3.43 9.59
N ASP A 50 6.98 -2.96 9.11
CA ASP A 50 8.30 -3.30 9.62
C ASP A 50 8.52 -2.88 11.08
N ALA A 51 7.87 -1.81 11.51
CA ALA A 51 7.80 -1.36 12.90
C ALA A 51 6.76 -2.13 13.74
N GLY A 52 6.12 -3.15 13.16
CA GLY A 52 5.15 -4.01 13.83
C GLY A 52 3.72 -3.46 13.85
N ALA A 53 3.41 -2.42 13.09
CA ALA A 53 2.08 -1.81 13.07
C ALA A 53 1.00 -2.82 12.68
N LYS A 54 -0.11 -2.79 13.41
CA LYS A 54 -1.33 -3.55 13.12
C LYS A 54 -2.35 -2.72 12.36
N ARG A 55 -2.31 -1.39 12.49
CA ARG A 55 -3.19 -0.47 11.80
C ARG A 55 -2.36 0.67 11.22
N ILE A 56 -2.49 0.86 9.92
CA ILE A 56 -1.76 1.89 9.16
C ILE A 56 -2.80 2.79 8.47
N TYR A 57 -2.69 4.09 8.69
CA TYR A 57 -3.58 5.10 8.15
C TYR A 57 -2.78 6.01 7.22
N LEU A 58 -3.10 5.97 5.92
CA LEU A 58 -2.55 6.84 4.91
C LEU A 58 -3.52 7.97 4.60
N ALA A 59 -3.19 9.17 5.06
CA ALA A 59 -3.84 10.39 4.64
C ALA A 59 -3.11 10.96 3.41
N THR A 60 -3.87 11.36 2.39
CA THR A 60 -3.29 12.07 1.25
C THR A 60 -4.16 13.26 0.84
N SER A 61 -3.51 14.37 0.51
CA SER A 61 -4.13 15.57 -0.04
C SER A 61 -3.23 16.18 -1.11
N ARG A 62 -3.82 16.95 -2.01
CA ARG A 62 -3.08 17.69 -3.05
C ARG A 62 -3.56 19.12 -3.10
N GLU A 63 -2.62 20.06 -3.05
CA GLU A 63 -2.84 21.50 -3.21
C GLU A 63 -1.90 22.01 -4.31
N GLY A 64 -2.47 22.36 -5.46
CA GLY A 64 -1.68 22.65 -6.66
C GLY A 64 -0.83 21.44 -7.06
N ASP A 65 0.48 21.63 -7.14
CA ASP A 65 1.44 20.56 -7.44
C ASP A 65 2.01 19.88 -6.20
N LEU A 66 1.72 20.39 -5.00
CA LEU A 66 2.17 19.78 -3.77
C LEU A 66 1.21 18.70 -3.31
N ARG A 67 1.71 17.47 -3.20
CA ARG A 67 1.02 16.38 -2.51
C ARG A 67 1.57 16.24 -1.11
N THR A 68 0.68 16.21 -0.13
CA THR A 68 1.01 15.81 1.24
C THR A 68 0.53 14.38 1.45
N THR A 69 1.42 13.52 1.94
CA THR A 69 1.15 12.15 2.33
C THR A 69 1.56 11.97 3.79
N THR A 70 0.62 11.55 4.63
CA THR A 70 0.87 11.35 6.06
C THR A 70 0.51 9.92 6.41
N ILE A 71 1.47 9.15 6.91
CA ILE A 71 1.25 7.84 7.52
C ILE A 71 1.09 8.02 9.02
N LEU A 72 0.05 7.42 9.59
CA LEU A 72 -0.08 7.21 11.03
C LEU A 72 -0.19 5.71 11.31
N ASP A 73 0.56 5.21 12.28
CA ASP A 73 0.56 3.81 12.66
C ASP A 73 0.63 3.58 14.17
N ASP A 74 0.33 2.35 14.60
CA ASP A 74 0.44 1.85 15.97
C ASP A 74 1.68 0.96 16.17
N GLY A 75 2.75 1.20 15.42
CA GLY A 75 4.01 0.45 15.53
C GLY A 75 4.82 0.79 16.78
N SER A 76 6.08 0.35 16.80
CA SER A 76 7.01 0.55 17.93
C SER A 76 7.31 2.01 18.26
N GLY A 77 7.05 2.93 17.33
CA GLY A 77 7.44 4.34 17.45
C GLY A 77 8.96 4.57 17.37
N ILE A 78 9.34 5.84 17.41
CA ILE A 78 10.69 6.35 17.14
C ILE A 78 11.14 7.23 18.32
N PRO A 79 12.30 6.97 18.94
CA PRO A 79 12.91 7.84 19.95
C PRO A 79 13.12 9.27 19.43
N GLU A 80 12.98 10.28 20.30
CA GLU A 80 13.03 11.70 19.93
C GLU A 80 14.35 12.10 19.25
N ASP A 81 15.47 11.67 19.83
CA ASP A 81 16.82 11.87 19.29
C ASP A 81 17.02 11.20 17.92
N MET A 82 16.28 10.13 17.62
CA MET A 82 16.37 9.42 16.36
C MET A 82 15.48 9.98 15.24
N GLN A 83 14.50 10.84 15.54
CA GLN A 83 13.47 11.27 14.56
C GLN A 83 14.05 11.97 13.32
N GLU A 84 15.16 12.69 13.46
CA GLU A 84 15.86 13.29 12.32
C GLU A 84 16.79 12.28 11.62
N HIS A 85 17.49 11.46 12.41
CA HIS A 85 18.50 10.52 11.95
C HIS A 85 17.94 9.36 11.12
N ILE A 86 16.68 8.94 11.32
CA ILE A 86 16.08 7.85 10.52
C ILE A 86 16.01 8.16 9.02
N PHE A 87 16.07 9.45 8.64
CA PHE A 87 16.09 9.87 7.25
C PHE A 87 17.50 9.99 6.68
N GLU A 88 18.53 9.69 7.45
CA GLU A 88 19.90 9.72 6.95
C GLU A 88 20.28 8.40 6.28
N ALA A 89 21.21 8.50 5.33
CA ALA A 89 21.68 7.35 4.60
C ALA A 89 22.25 6.28 5.55
N ARG A 90 21.81 5.03 5.33
CA ARG A 90 22.31 3.80 5.96
C ARG A 90 21.92 3.64 7.42
N VAL A 91 21.05 4.50 7.96
CA VAL A 91 20.56 4.42 9.33
C VAL A 91 19.42 3.39 9.41
N THR A 92 19.59 2.38 10.26
CA THR A 92 18.61 1.29 10.41
C THR A 92 18.59 0.74 11.84
N SER A 93 17.42 0.34 12.31
CA SER A 93 17.24 -0.47 13.52
C SER A 93 17.27 -1.98 13.23
N LYS A 94 17.41 -2.37 11.96
CA LYS A 94 17.29 -3.76 11.48
C LYS A 94 18.62 -4.35 11.02
N LEU A 95 19.55 -4.48 11.95
CA LEU A 95 20.90 -4.95 11.64
C LEU A 95 20.92 -6.42 11.17
N GLU A 96 20.07 -7.27 11.78
CA GLU A 96 20.08 -8.73 11.60
C GLU A 96 18.99 -9.24 10.63
N SER A 97 17.97 -8.44 10.33
CA SER A 97 16.81 -8.86 9.54
C SER A 97 16.76 -8.15 8.20
N VAL A 98 17.25 -8.81 7.14
CA VAL A 98 17.03 -8.41 5.75
C VAL A 98 15.85 -9.21 5.21
N HIS A 99 14.81 -8.52 4.79
CA HIS A 99 13.59 -9.14 4.29
C HIS A 99 13.44 -8.83 2.79
N VAL A 100 13.14 -9.86 2.01
CA VAL A 100 12.82 -9.74 0.59
C VAL A 100 11.32 -9.96 0.46
N ASP A 101 10.62 -8.97 -0.08
CA ASP A 101 9.20 -9.06 -0.43
C ASP A 101 9.00 -8.76 -1.94
N ARG A 102 7.74 -8.73 -2.37
CA ARG A 102 7.36 -8.44 -3.76
C ARG A 102 7.88 -7.08 -4.28
N TRP A 103 8.12 -6.12 -3.38
CA TRP A 103 8.64 -4.79 -3.70
C TRP A 103 10.14 -4.68 -3.48
N GLY A 104 10.84 -5.80 -3.45
CA GLY A 104 12.29 -5.88 -3.32
C GLY A 104 12.73 -6.06 -1.88
N VAL A 105 13.91 -5.55 -1.54
CA VAL A 105 14.54 -5.88 -0.26
C VAL A 105 14.57 -4.67 0.68
N HIS A 106 14.15 -4.86 1.93
CA HIS A 106 14.09 -3.82 2.97
C HIS A 106 14.90 -4.18 4.23
N GLY A 107 15.03 -3.24 5.18
CA GLY A 107 15.88 -3.38 6.38
C GLY A 107 17.30 -2.82 6.27
N ARG A 108 17.53 -1.88 5.36
CA ARG A 108 18.86 -1.46 4.89
C ARG A 108 19.22 -0.01 5.21
N GLY A 109 18.27 0.72 5.80
CA GLY A 109 18.44 2.12 6.17
C GLY A 109 18.49 3.11 5.01
N MET A 110 17.92 2.74 3.86
CA MET A 110 17.90 3.60 2.67
C MET A 110 16.51 4.07 2.27
N ALA A 111 15.45 3.41 2.74
CA ALA A 111 14.08 3.71 2.32
C ALA A 111 13.66 5.14 2.68
N LEU A 112 13.71 5.50 3.97
CA LEU A 112 13.34 6.84 4.43
C LEU A 112 14.30 7.92 3.93
N TYR A 113 15.59 7.61 3.81
CA TYR A 113 16.55 8.50 3.13
C TYR A 113 16.13 8.79 1.69
N SER A 114 15.82 7.75 0.91
CA SER A 114 15.38 7.92 -0.48
C SER A 114 14.09 8.73 -0.57
N VAL A 115 13.15 8.51 0.36
CA VAL A 115 11.92 9.32 0.47
C VAL A 115 12.27 10.79 0.67
N LYS A 116 13.16 11.11 1.61
CA LYS A 116 13.58 12.49 1.89
C LYS A 116 14.26 13.16 0.70
N GLU A 117 15.12 12.44 -0.02
CA GLU A 117 15.84 12.97 -1.20
C GLU A 117 14.90 13.30 -2.38
N ASN A 118 13.73 12.66 -2.47
CA ASN A 118 12.76 12.87 -3.55
C ASN A 118 11.57 13.74 -3.14
N ALA A 119 11.59 14.28 -1.92
CA ALA A 119 10.51 15.08 -1.36
C ALA A 119 10.96 16.54 -1.14
N GLU A 120 10.00 17.46 -1.15
CA GLU A 120 10.22 18.84 -0.67
C GLU A 120 10.43 18.84 0.85
N SER A 121 9.76 17.93 1.56
CA SER A 121 10.02 17.67 2.97
C SER A 121 9.61 16.26 3.37
N ALA A 122 10.33 15.65 4.29
CA ALA A 122 9.96 14.41 4.97
C ALA A 122 10.33 14.56 6.44
N ARG A 123 9.36 14.35 7.34
CA ARG A 123 9.57 14.50 8.79
C ARG A 123 8.71 13.54 9.60
N VAL A 124 9.18 13.20 10.80
CA VAL A 124 8.30 12.66 11.85
C VAL A 124 7.47 13.83 12.39
N ALA A 125 6.15 13.77 12.24
CA ALA A 125 5.24 14.76 12.80
C ALA A 125 5.04 14.51 14.30
N SER A 126 4.91 13.25 14.69
CA SER A 126 4.91 12.86 16.10
C SER A 126 5.23 11.38 16.25
N SER A 127 6.09 11.03 17.20
CA SER A 127 6.33 9.65 17.59
C SER A 127 6.94 9.61 18.99
N ALA A 128 6.83 8.46 19.65
CA ALA A 128 7.66 8.12 20.80
C ALA A 128 7.70 6.59 20.93
N PRO A 129 8.68 6.02 21.65
CA PRO A 129 8.74 4.58 21.90
C PRO A 129 7.41 4.05 22.47
N GLY A 130 6.87 3.00 21.85
CA GLY A 130 5.60 2.35 22.19
C GLY A 130 4.33 3.13 21.82
N LYS A 131 4.43 4.30 21.19
CA LYS A 131 3.26 5.16 20.87
C LYS A 131 2.83 5.13 19.41
N GLY A 132 3.53 4.39 18.55
CA GLY A 132 3.38 4.49 17.10
C GLY A 132 4.05 5.74 16.51
N ALA A 133 3.86 5.96 15.23
CA ALA A 133 4.45 7.08 14.51
C ALA A 133 3.43 7.81 13.64
N SER A 134 3.64 9.11 13.46
CA SER A 134 3.11 9.90 12.36
C SER A 134 4.26 10.46 11.54
N ILE A 135 4.32 10.14 10.25
CA ILE A 135 5.34 10.61 9.31
C ILE A 135 4.64 11.37 8.18
N THR A 136 5.07 12.60 7.94
CA THR A 136 4.54 13.46 6.88
C THR A 136 5.59 13.68 5.80
N VAL A 137 5.19 13.48 4.56
CA VAL A 137 6.02 13.72 3.37
C VAL A 137 5.27 14.63 2.40
N VAL A 138 5.95 15.67 1.92
CA VAL A 138 5.44 16.60 0.91
C VAL A 138 6.27 16.45 -0.36
N THR A 139 5.62 16.17 -1.48
CA THR A 139 6.26 15.98 -2.79
C THR A 139 5.69 16.96 -3.80
N ASP A 140 6.53 17.46 -4.71
CA ASP A 140 6.12 18.24 -5.87
C ASP A 140 5.86 17.32 -7.07
N ALA A 141 4.61 17.28 -7.55
CA ALA A 141 4.16 16.44 -8.66
C ALA A 141 4.84 16.77 -10.01
N THR A 142 5.51 17.93 -10.11
CA THR A 142 6.32 18.30 -11.28
C THR A 142 7.73 17.70 -11.25
N LYS A 143 8.25 17.37 -10.05
CA LYS A 143 9.57 16.75 -9.85
C LYS A 143 9.45 15.24 -9.66
N LEU A 144 8.55 14.81 -8.77
CA LEU A 144 8.22 13.41 -8.53
C LEU A 144 6.82 13.14 -9.08
N THR A 145 6.77 12.57 -10.28
CA THR A 145 5.49 12.36 -10.96
C THR A 145 4.55 11.41 -10.20
N GLU A 146 3.26 11.62 -10.36
CA GLU A 146 2.20 10.73 -9.89
C GLU A 146 1.29 10.33 -11.04
N ARG A 147 0.56 9.22 -10.91
CA ARG A 147 -0.43 8.85 -11.95
C ARG A 147 -1.62 9.81 -11.95
N ALA A 148 -2.18 10.09 -13.13
CA ALA A 148 -3.21 11.11 -13.31
C ALA A 148 -4.53 10.81 -12.54
N ASP A 149 -4.89 9.54 -12.37
CA ASP A 149 -6.09 9.14 -11.63
C ASP A 149 -5.71 8.59 -10.27
N GLN A 150 -5.87 9.39 -9.21
CA GLN A 150 -5.57 9.01 -7.82
C GLN A 150 -6.81 8.57 -7.02
N SER A 151 -7.97 8.44 -7.67
CA SER A 151 -9.25 8.22 -6.98
C SER A 151 -9.91 6.88 -7.32
N THR A 152 -9.66 6.36 -8.52
CA THR A 152 -10.24 5.10 -8.96
C THR A 152 -9.61 3.92 -8.23
N TRP A 153 -10.48 3.08 -7.67
CA TRP A 153 -10.09 1.83 -7.05
C TRP A 153 -9.85 0.75 -8.09
N PRO A 154 -8.82 -0.11 -7.94
CA PRO A 154 -8.63 -1.25 -8.81
C PRO A 154 -9.78 -2.26 -8.69
N ALA A 155 -9.88 -3.14 -9.69
CA ALA A 155 -10.73 -4.31 -9.63
C ALA A 155 -9.89 -5.54 -9.30
N LEU A 156 -10.39 -6.35 -8.36
CA LEU A 156 -9.81 -7.63 -8.02
C LEU A 156 -9.97 -8.62 -9.17
N GLY A 157 -8.99 -9.50 -9.30
CA GLY A 157 -9.06 -10.74 -10.06
C GLY A 157 -8.27 -11.83 -9.32
N GLU A 158 -8.09 -12.95 -9.99
CA GLU A 158 -7.25 -14.05 -9.53
C GLU A 158 -6.09 -14.21 -10.51
N ASP A 159 -4.91 -14.54 -10.00
CA ASP A 159 -3.78 -14.95 -10.82
C ASP A 159 -3.85 -16.45 -11.18
N GLU A 160 -2.83 -16.95 -11.86
CA GLU A 160 -2.76 -18.35 -12.32
C GLU A 160 -2.76 -19.36 -11.17
N ASP A 161 -2.32 -18.94 -9.97
CA ASP A 161 -2.30 -19.74 -8.75
C ASP A 161 -3.57 -19.58 -7.89
N GLY A 162 -4.59 -18.86 -8.39
CA GLY A 162 -5.84 -18.60 -7.69
C GLY A 162 -5.73 -17.57 -6.57
N ARG A 163 -4.62 -16.82 -6.47
CA ARG A 163 -4.44 -15.78 -5.45
C ARG A 163 -5.13 -14.49 -5.91
N ARG A 164 -5.77 -13.80 -4.96
CA ARG A 164 -6.44 -12.52 -5.24
C ARG A 164 -5.40 -11.43 -5.54
N THR A 165 -5.54 -10.78 -6.69
CA THR A 165 -4.63 -9.72 -7.14
C THR A 165 -5.39 -8.50 -7.68
N CYS A 166 -4.73 -7.35 -7.76
CA CYS A 166 -5.26 -6.18 -8.45
C CYS A 166 -5.12 -6.35 -9.98
N ALA A 167 -6.13 -6.95 -10.62
CA ALA A 167 -6.06 -7.31 -12.04
C ALA A 167 -6.28 -6.13 -13.00
N ARG A 168 -7.08 -5.13 -12.64
CA ARG A 168 -7.41 -3.98 -13.50
C ARG A 168 -7.47 -2.67 -12.73
N GLY A 169 -7.31 -1.56 -13.45
CA GLY A 169 -7.40 -0.21 -12.91
C GLY A 169 -6.05 0.52 -12.93
N PRO A 170 -6.04 1.82 -12.62
CA PRO A 170 -4.84 2.64 -12.65
C PRO A 170 -3.83 2.18 -11.59
N HIS A 171 -2.54 2.31 -11.89
CA HIS A 171 -1.42 2.06 -10.97
C HIS A 171 -1.16 3.28 -10.07
N ASN A 172 -2.19 3.67 -9.34
CA ASN A 172 -2.22 4.85 -8.48
C ASN A 172 -1.99 4.51 -7.01
N ILE A 173 -1.95 5.53 -6.13
CA ILE A 173 -1.75 5.36 -4.68
C ILE A 173 -2.76 4.38 -4.08
N VAL A 174 -4.03 4.47 -4.49
CA VAL A 174 -5.08 3.57 -4.02
C VAL A 174 -4.76 2.12 -4.38
N ARG A 175 -4.31 1.86 -5.61
CA ARG A 175 -3.88 0.53 -6.04
C ARG A 175 -2.65 0.06 -5.28
N THR A 176 -1.67 0.92 -5.03
CA THR A 176 -0.51 0.59 -4.19
C THR A 176 -0.94 0.13 -2.79
N CYS A 177 -1.86 0.87 -2.16
CA CYS A 177 -2.43 0.47 -0.86
C CYS A 177 -3.20 -0.87 -0.96
N CYS A 178 -3.90 -1.09 -2.07
CA CYS A 178 -4.63 -2.34 -2.33
C CYS A 178 -3.70 -3.55 -2.47
N GLU A 179 -2.64 -3.43 -3.28
CA GLU A 179 -1.65 -4.49 -3.47
C GLU A 179 -0.94 -4.80 -2.14
N PHE A 180 -0.55 -3.77 -1.39
CA PHE A 180 0.01 -3.94 -0.05
C PHE A 180 -0.96 -4.65 0.92
N ALA A 181 -2.21 -4.21 0.98
CA ALA A 181 -3.20 -4.78 1.90
C ALA A 181 -3.61 -6.23 1.56
N LEU A 182 -3.44 -6.66 0.30
CA LEU A 182 -3.65 -8.04 -0.11
C LEU A 182 -2.46 -8.93 0.29
N GLU A 183 -1.24 -8.46 0.08
CA GLU A 183 -0.02 -9.19 0.46
C GLU A 183 0.06 -9.35 1.99
N GLU A 184 -0.24 -8.28 2.72
CA GLU A 184 -0.19 -8.23 4.18
C GLU A 184 -1.53 -8.59 4.85
N TYR A 185 -2.40 -9.27 4.11
CA TYR A 185 -3.73 -9.62 4.60
C TYR A 185 -3.64 -10.52 5.84
N GLY A 186 -4.24 -10.06 6.94
CA GLY A 186 -4.17 -10.73 8.24
C GLY A 186 -3.00 -10.29 9.12
N SER A 187 -1.96 -9.67 8.55
CA SER A 187 -0.81 -9.14 9.30
C SER A 187 -1.09 -7.72 9.84
N CYS A 188 -1.58 -6.84 8.97
CA CYS A 188 -1.95 -5.46 9.31
C CYS A 188 -3.14 -4.94 8.47
N GLU A 189 -3.84 -3.93 8.97
CA GLU A 189 -4.91 -3.25 8.25
C GLU A 189 -4.47 -1.88 7.73
N VAL A 190 -4.77 -1.59 6.46
CA VAL A 190 -4.53 -0.28 5.85
C VAL A 190 -5.82 0.49 5.64
N TYR A 191 -5.79 1.79 5.92
CA TYR A 191 -6.85 2.75 5.65
C TYR A 191 -6.28 3.88 4.78
N VAL A 192 -6.98 4.26 3.69
CA VAL A 192 -6.54 5.32 2.77
C VAL A 192 -7.66 6.30 2.51
N GLY A 193 -7.37 7.60 2.66
CA GLY A 193 -8.32 8.67 2.36
C GLY A 193 -7.76 10.07 2.59
N SER A 194 -8.65 11.05 2.65
CA SER A 194 -8.30 12.43 3.03
C SER A 194 -7.94 12.55 4.51
N PRO A 195 -7.24 13.62 4.94
CA PRO A 195 -6.94 13.87 6.36
C PRO A 195 -8.17 13.80 7.27
N ALA A 196 -9.31 14.33 6.79
CA ALA A 196 -10.56 14.32 7.54
C ALA A 196 -11.18 12.93 7.66
N GLU A 197 -11.13 12.12 6.60
CA GLU A 197 -11.60 10.73 6.64
C GLU A 197 -10.72 9.87 7.54
N ILE A 198 -9.39 10.08 7.53
CA ILE A 198 -8.47 9.39 8.44
C ILE A 198 -8.74 9.76 9.90
N ALA A 199 -8.90 11.06 10.21
CA ALA A 199 -9.27 11.51 11.55
C ALA A 199 -10.60 10.89 12.02
N ALA A 200 -11.64 10.91 11.17
CA ALA A 200 -12.93 10.28 11.47
C ALA A 200 -12.82 8.77 11.68
N THR A 201 -11.96 8.10 10.90
CA THR A 201 -11.74 6.66 10.99
C THR A 201 -11.03 6.28 12.28
N ALA A 202 -9.94 6.98 12.63
CA ALA A 202 -9.22 6.75 13.87
C ALA A 202 -10.13 6.98 15.09
N ARG A 203 -10.89 8.07 15.12
CA ARG A 203 -11.88 8.34 16.19
C ARG A 203 -12.85 7.19 16.40
N ALA A 204 -13.38 6.64 15.31
CA ALA A 204 -14.38 5.59 15.36
C ALA A 204 -13.81 4.21 15.69
N ARG A 205 -12.56 3.90 15.29
CA ARG A 205 -12.01 2.53 15.32
C ARG A 205 -10.94 2.29 16.37
N VAL A 206 -10.23 3.33 16.81
CA VAL A 206 -9.15 3.16 17.78
C VAL A 206 -9.74 2.78 19.14
N THR A 207 -9.23 1.69 19.69
CA THR A 207 -9.55 1.24 21.05
C THR A 207 -8.67 2.03 22.02
N PRO A 208 -9.24 2.76 22.98
CA PRO A 208 -8.45 3.50 23.95
C PRO A 208 -7.68 2.53 24.86
N SER A 209 -6.43 2.87 25.17
CA SER A 209 -5.57 2.13 26.09
C SER A 209 -5.84 2.47 27.56
N VAL A 210 -6.46 3.63 27.80
CA VAL A 210 -6.83 4.16 29.12
C VAL A 210 -8.33 4.31 29.26
N ASP A 211 -8.84 4.05 30.47
CA ASP A 211 -10.26 4.22 30.77
C ASP A 211 -10.65 5.70 30.79
N GLY A 212 -11.94 5.99 30.57
CA GLY A 212 -12.44 7.35 30.44
C GLY A 212 -12.21 8.24 31.68
N SER A 213 -12.10 7.65 32.87
CA SER A 213 -11.74 8.36 34.10
C SER A 213 -10.28 8.80 34.11
N ASP A 214 -9.38 8.01 33.52
CA ASP A 214 -7.94 8.28 33.53
C ASP A 214 -7.58 9.41 32.57
N LEU A 215 -8.38 9.58 31.51
CA LEU A 215 -8.28 10.73 30.59
C LEU A 215 -8.45 12.08 31.31
N LEU A 216 -9.19 12.14 32.42
CA LEU A 216 -9.37 13.37 33.19
C LEU A 216 -8.09 13.84 33.89
N PHE A 217 -7.11 12.94 34.05
CA PHE A 217 -5.82 13.22 34.68
C PHE A 217 -4.69 13.41 33.66
N ILE A 218 -5.02 13.44 32.37
CA ILE A 218 -4.06 13.70 31.30
C ILE A 218 -4.06 15.19 30.98
N ASP A 219 -2.96 15.86 31.33
CA ASP A 219 -2.78 17.29 31.04
C ASP A 219 -2.50 17.56 29.55
N ASP A 220 -1.90 16.60 28.86
CA ASP A 220 -1.54 16.70 27.44
C ASP A 220 -1.78 15.38 26.69
N LEU A 221 -2.55 15.45 25.61
CA LEU A 221 -2.83 14.33 24.71
C LEU A 221 -1.55 13.74 24.07
N THR A 222 -0.42 14.45 24.04
CA THR A 222 0.86 13.87 23.59
C THR A 222 1.33 12.68 24.45
N ALA A 223 0.83 12.57 25.69
CA ALA A 223 1.05 11.42 26.55
C ALA A 223 0.46 10.12 25.96
N LEU A 224 -0.62 10.22 25.17
CA LEU A 224 -1.29 9.08 24.56
C LEU A 224 -0.59 8.57 23.28
N PRO A 225 -0.83 7.30 22.90
CA PRO A 225 -0.47 6.77 21.58
C PRO A 225 -1.01 7.64 20.44
N VAL A 226 -0.25 7.76 19.34
CA VAL A 226 -0.50 8.69 18.22
C VAL A 226 -1.95 8.64 17.74
N LEU A 227 -2.47 7.45 17.49
CA LEU A 227 -3.82 7.25 16.97
C LEU A 227 -4.92 7.53 18.01
N GLU A 228 -4.64 7.33 19.30
CA GLU A 228 -5.60 7.54 20.39
C GLU A 228 -5.91 9.01 20.62
N ARG A 229 -4.95 9.90 20.36
CA ARG A 229 -5.12 11.36 20.48
C ARG A 229 -6.29 11.87 19.66
N LEU A 230 -6.45 11.32 18.44
CA LEU A 230 -7.54 11.69 17.54
C LEU A 230 -8.89 11.38 18.17
N ARG A 231 -9.02 10.26 18.90
CA ARG A 231 -10.23 9.86 19.64
C ARG A 231 -10.43 10.66 20.92
N ALA A 232 -9.36 10.91 21.67
CA ALA A 232 -9.39 11.59 22.95
C ALA A 232 -9.78 13.07 22.84
N ALA A 233 -9.50 13.72 21.71
CA ALA A 233 -9.91 15.11 21.50
C ALA A 233 -11.42 15.31 21.72
N ALA A 234 -11.76 16.18 22.67
CA ALA A 234 -13.10 16.42 23.17
C ALA A 234 -13.95 17.25 22.19
N ASP A 235 -13.34 18.22 21.52
CA ASP A 235 -14.02 19.13 20.60
C ASP A 235 -13.26 19.36 19.28
N ALA A 236 -13.83 20.20 18.41
CA ALA A 236 -13.27 20.47 17.10
C ALA A 236 -11.96 21.27 17.15
N ARG A 237 -11.77 22.14 18.15
CA ARG A 237 -10.57 22.96 18.29
C ARG A 237 -9.40 22.10 18.78
N GLU A 238 -9.65 21.25 19.77
CA GLU A 238 -8.67 20.28 20.24
C GLU A 238 -8.33 19.26 19.16
N LEU A 239 -9.35 18.73 18.45
CA LEU A 239 -9.12 17.83 17.32
C LEU A 239 -8.27 18.49 16.23
N LEU A 240 -8.54 19.75 15.89
CA LEU A 240 -7.76 20.49 14.92
C LEU A 240 -6.28 20.62 15.37
N SER A 241 -6.04 20.91 16.66
CA SER A 241 -4.68 20.98 17.20
C SER A 241 -3.97 19.63 17.14
N VAL A 242 -4.65 18.55 17.52
CA VAL A 242 -4.11 17.18 17.44
C VAL A 242 -3.78 16.84 15.98
N CYS A 243 -4.72 17.06 15.07
CA CYS A 243 -4.53 16.81 13.65
C CYS A 243 -3.32 17.56 13.09
N LYS A 244 -3.16 18.86 13.42
CA LYS A 244 -2.00 19.65 13.03
C LYS A 244 -0.68 19.06 13.55
N GLY A 245 -0.63 18.69 14.84
CA GLY A 245 0.54 18.04 15.44
C GLY A 245 0.86 16.67 14.82
N LEU A 246 -0.14 15.99 14.28
CA LEU A 246 0.03 14.72 13.56
C LEU A 246 0.26 14.89 12.04
N GLY A 247 0.34 16.11 11.52
CA GLY A 247 0.53 16.36 10.08
C GLY A 247 -0.72 16.12 9.22
N LEU A 248 -1.91 16.20 9.83
CA LEU A 248 -3.21 16.12 9.16
C LEU A 248 -3.81 17.53 9.02
N GLU A 249 -3.61 18.14 7.86
CA GLU A 249 -4.13 19.48 7.57
C GLU A 249 -5.62 19.45 7.21
N MET A 250 -6.42 20.29 7.87
CA MET A 250 -7.83 20.52 7.55
C MET A 250 -8.34 21.85 8.12
N SER A 251 -9.47 22.34 7.61
CA SER A 251 -10.12 23.53 8.17
C SER A 251 -10.89 23.23 9.47
N GLU A 252 -11.09 24.24 10.31
CA GLU A 252 -11.91 24.15 11.53
C GLU A 252 -13.34 23.68 11.23
N ARG A 253 -13.95 24.17 10.15
CA ARG A 253 -15.24 23.68 9.65
C ARG A 253 -15.21 22.17 9.40
N THR A 254 -14.11 21.67 8.84
CA THR A 254 -13.96 20.22 8.57
C THR A 254 -13.77 19.44 9.86
N ALA A 255 -13.02 19.97 10.84
CA ALA A 255 -12.90 19.37 12.16
C ALA A 255 -14.27 19.24 12.87
N HIS A 256 -15.12 20.27 12.79
CA HIS A 256 -16.50 20.19 13.28
C HIS A 256 -17.31 19.08 12.60
N ARG A 257 -17.14 18.88 11.28
CA ARG A 257 -17.81 17.80 10.54
C ARG A 257 -17.32 16.41 10.96
N VAL A 258 -16.05 16.28 11.35
CA VAL A 258 -15.51 15.05 11.92
C VAL A 258 -16.13 14.78 13.28
N VAL A 259 -16.08 15.75 14.21
CA VAL A 259 -16.59 15.60 15.59
C VAL A 259 -18.10 15.33 15.60
N SER A 260 -18.86 15.99 14.73
CA SER A 260 -20.32 15.78 14.60
C SER A 260 -20.73 14.52 13.83
N GLY A 261 -19.76 13.69 13.40
CA GLY A 261 -20.04 12.43 12.70
C GLY A 261 -20.56 12.58 11.27
N GLN A 262 -20.43 13.77 10.66
CA GLN A 262 -20.83 14.01 9.27
C GLN A 262 -19.85 13.41 8.25
N ILE A 263 -18.60 13.16 8.67
CA ILE A 263 -17.61 12.45 7.85
C ILE A 263 -17.63 10.98 8.23
N ARG A 264 -17.98 10.13 7.26
CA ARG A 264 -18.14 8.70 7.49
C ARG A 264 -16.77 8.03 7.67
N PRO A 265 -16.56 7.24 8.72
CA PRO A 265 -15.38 6.40 8.87
C PRO A 265 -15.17 5.46 7.69
N LEU A 266 -13.92 5.32 7.28
CA LEU A 266 -13.50 4.43 6.21
C LEU A 266 -13.61 2.96 6.63
N ARG A 267 -13.59 2.09 5.62
CA ARG A 267 -13.33 0.66 5.79
C ARG A 267 -11.85 0.40 5.51
N SER A 268 -11.29 -0.64 6.12
CA SER A 268 -9.96 -1.09 5.72
C SER A 268 -9.95 -1.43 4.23
N VAL A 269 -8.82 -1.18 3.58
CA VAL A 269 -8.62 -1.39 2.14
C VAL A 269 -9.02 -2.81 1.77
N ALA A 270 -8.52 -3.82 2.49
CA ALA A 270 -8.88 -5.22 2.30
C ALA A 270 -10.40 -5.45 2.41
N SER A 271 -11.04 -5.00 3.49
CA SER A 271 -12.49 -5.13 3.68
C SER A 271 -13.30 -4.52 2.53
N ARG A 272 -12.86 -3.39 1.98
CA ARG A 272 -13.51 -2.72 0.85
C ARG A 272 -13.35 -3.53 -0.43
N MET A 273 -12.18 -4.08 -0.68
CA MET A 273 -11.88 -4.87 -1.87
C MET A 273 -12.62 -6.21 -1.87
N LEU A 274 -12.54 -6.97 -0.78
CA LEU A 274 -13.15 -8.30 -0.67
C LEU A 274 -14.67 -8.22 -0.81
N ARG A 275 -15.32 -7.24 -0.18
CA ARG A 275 -16.76 -7.02 -0.36
C ARG A 275 -17.15 -6.68 -1.80
N LYS A 276 -16.30 -5.95 -2.54
CA LYS A 276 -16.57 -5.61 -3.94
C LYS A 276 -16.40 -6.83 -4.86
N ALA A 277 -15.53 -7.77 -4.50
CA ALA A 277 -15.41 -9.06 -5.18
C ALA A 277 -16.60 -9.98 -4.89
N ASP A 278 -17.08 -10.01 -3.63
CA ASP A 278 -18.17 -10.89 -3.21
C ASP A 278 -19.56 -10.25 -3.42
N ALA A 279 -19.62 -8.98 -3.85
CA ALA A 279 -20.88 -8.37 -4.24
C ALA A 279 -21.43 -9.12 -5.47
N PRO A 280 -22.68 -9.60 -5.45
CA PRO A 280 -23.27 -10.19 -6.64
C PRO A 280 -23.12 -9.15 -7.75
N THR A 281 -22.55 -9.55 -8.88
CA THR A 281 -22.57 -8.72 -10.09
C THR A 281 -24.03 -8.47 -10.42
N GLY A 282 -24.58 -7.36 -9.92
CA GLY A 282 -25.88 -6.87 -10.33
C GLY A 282 -25.87 -6.74 -11.85
N PRO A 283 -27.04 -6.85 -12.51
CA PRO A 283 -27.11 -6.80 -13.96
C PRO A 283 -26.37 -5.55 -14.44
N LYS A 284 -25.28 -5.75 -15.19
CA LYS A 284 -24.50 -4.65 -15.76
C LYS A 284 -25.47 -3.76 -16.52
N LEU A 285 -25.60 -2.50 -16.09
CA LEU A 285 -26.29 -1.48 -16.88
C LEU A 285 -25.70 -1.51 -18.29
N VAL A 286 -26.58 -1.84 -19.24
CA VAL A 286 -26.22 -2.00 -20.64
C VAL A 286 -25.84 -0.62 -21.16
N ASP A 287 -24.56 -0.44 -21.43
CA ASP A 287 -24.04 0.74 -22.12
C ASP A 287 -24.54 0.70 -23.58
N LEU A 288 -25.57 1.50 -23.86
CA LEU A 288 -26.25 1.58 -25.15
C LEU A 288 -25.38 2.23 -26.25
N TYR A 289 -24.23 2.82 -25.88
CA TYR A 289 -23.33 3.51 -26.81
C TYR A 289 -22.12 2.68 -27.26
N ARG A 290 -21.95 1.45 -26.79
CA ARG A 290 -20.91 0.55 -27.31
C ARG A 290 -21.37 -0.08 -28.63
N ASP A 291 -20.69 0.29 -29.72
CA ASP A 291 -20.82 -0.33 -31.04
C ASP A 291 -20.73 -1.87 -30.92
N ARG A 292 -21.85 -2.55 -31.18
CA ARG A 292 -22.07 -3.99 -30.93
C ARG A 292 -21.56 -4.89 -32.06
N ARG A 293 -20.79 -4.38 -33.02
CA ARG A 293 -20.30 -5.13 -34.19
C ARG A 293 -19.05 -5.98 -33.92
N GLY A 294 -18.81 -6.40 -32.68
CA GLY A 294 -17.78 -7.39 -32.36
C GLY A 294 -18.30 -8.80 -32.63
N LEU A 295 -17.53 -9.61 -33.35
CA LEU A 295 -17.82 -11.03 -33.53
C LEU A 295 -18.05 -11.68 -32.16
N LYS A 296 -19.18 -12.37 -31.98
CA LYS A 296 -19.47 -13.17 -30.81
C LYS A 296 -19.65 -14.61 -31.27
N LEU A 297 -18.82 -15.49 -30.74
CA LEU A 297 -18.95 -16.93 -30.95
C LEU A 297 -19.79 -17.48 -29.79
N SER A 298 -20.78 -18.32 -30.10
CA SER A 298 -21.55 -19.00 -29.04
C SER A 298 -20.65 -20.03 -28.35
N LYS A 299 -21.00 -20.44 -27.11
CA LYS A 299 -20.24 -21.51 -26.42
C LYS A 299 -20.23 -22.82 -27.22
N PRO A 300 -21.37 -23.30 -27.76
CA PRO A 300 -21.37 -24.49 -28.62
C PRO A 300 -20.44 -24.35 -29.83
N ASP A 301 -20.48 -23.21 -30.53
CA ASP A 301 -19.65 -22.98 -31.71
C ASP A 301 -18.15 -22.91 -31.36
N ALA A 302 -17.81 -22.34 -30.20
CA ALA A 302 -16.43 -22.28 -29.72
C ALA A 302 -15.89 -23.67 -29.36
N GLU A 303 -16.72 -24.50 -28.73
CA GLU A 303 -16.39 -25.89 -28.37
C GLU A 303 -16.30 -26.79 -29.61
N GLU A 304 -17.14 -26.57 -30.62
CA GLU A 304 -17.07 -27.29 -31.89
C GLU A 304 -15.83 -26.86 -32.69
N PHE A 305 -15.56 -25.55 -32.77
CA PHE A 305 -14.35 -25.03 -33.41
C PHE A 305 -13.07 -25.53 -32.73
N SER A 306 -13.04 -25.58 -31.39
CA SER A 306 -11.94 -26.18 -30.62
C SER A 306 -11.73 -27.66 -30.97
N ARG A 307 -12.82 -28.45 -31.08
CA ARG A 307 -12.75 -29.88 -31.44
C ARG A 307 -12.25 -30.11 -32.87
N VAL A 308 -12.67 -29.27 -33.83
CA VAL A 308 -12.18 -29.34 -35.21
C VAL A 308 -10.67 -29.08 -35.25
N LEU A 309 -10.21 -28.03 -34.57
CA LEU A 309 -8.79 -27.69 -34.51
C LEU A 309 -7.95 -28.74 -33.79
N ALA A 310 -8.48 -29.37 -32.73
CA ALA A 310 -7.81 -30.48 -32.06
C ALA A 310 -7.61 -31.67 -33.01
N LYS A 311 -8.63 -32.01 -33.81
CA LYS A 311 -8.56 -33.10 -34.79
C LYS A 311 -7.55 -32.82 -35.91
N ASP A 312 -7.52 -31.58 -36.41
CA ASP A 312 -6.61 -31.19 -37.50
C ASP A 312 -5.18 -30.95 -37.00
N PHE A 313 -4.95 -30.92 -35.68
CA PHE A 313 -3.62 -30.76 -35.08
C PHE A 313 -2.71 -31.98 -35.30
N SER A 314 -3.28 -33.14 -35.65
CA SER A 314 -2.53 -34.39 -35.88
C SER A 314 -1.40 -34.24 -36.93
N PHE A 315 -1.56 -33.32 -37.89
CA PHE A 315 -0.52 -33.01 -38.87
C PHE A 315 0.79 -32.50 -38.24
N ILE A 316 0.69 -31.78 -37.11
CA ILE A 316 1.83 -31.27 -36.35
C ILE A 316 2.32 -32.34 -35.37
N GLU A 317 1.41 -33.09 -34.73
CA GLU A 317 1.76 -34.16 -33.79
C GLU A 317 2.71 -35.18 -34.41
N ASP A 318 2.35 -35.70 -35.60
CA ASP A 318 3.12 -36.74 -36.30
C ASP A 318 4.52 -36.26 -36.77
N ARG A 319 4.68 -34.96 -36.99
CA ARG A 319 5.88 -34.40 -37.65
C ARG A 319 6.88 -33.81 -36.67
N TYR A 320 6.40 -33.41 -35.50
CA TYR A 320 7.19 -32.74 -34.48
C TYR A 320 7.20 -33.48 -33.13
N TYR A 321 6.60 -34.68 -33.05
CA TYR A 321 6.57 -35.53 -31.85
C TYR A 321 6.05 -34.78 -30.61
N VAL A 322 4.90 -34.11 -30.78
CA VAL A 322 4.22 -33.37 -29.71
C VAL A 322 2.77 -33.84 -29.61
N SER A 323 2.19 -33.81 -28.40
CA SER A 323 0.77 -34.12 -28.18
C SER A 323 0.05 -32.95 -27.51
N LEU A 324 -1.26 -32.86 -27.72
CA LEU A 324 -2.11 -31.91 -27.01
C LEU A 324 -2.43 -32.38 -25.58
N VAL A 325 -2.09 -31.55 -24.59
CA VAL A 325 -2.43 -31.80 -23.17
C VAL A 325 -3.93 -31.66 -22.93
N ASN A 326 -4.56 -30.71 -23.61
CA ASN A 326 -5.99 -30.39 -23.50
C ASN A 326 -6.55 -29.88 -24.84
N ASN A 327 -7.88 -29.85 -24.97
CA ASN A 327 -8.53 -29.22 -26.11
C ASN A 327 -8.10 -27.74 -26.27
N PRO A 328 -7.87 -27.25 -27.50
CA PRO A 328 -7.39 -25.89 -27.76
C PRO A 328 -8.33 -24.82 -27.19
N LYS A 329 -7.77 -23.83 -26.48
CA LYS A 329 -8.55 -22.76 -25.84
C LYS A 329 -8.84 -21.66 -26.85
N VAL A 330 -10.12 -21.43 -27.17
CA VAL A 330 -10.57 -20.39 -28.11
C VAL A 330 -11.00 -19.12 -27.35
N ARG A 331 -10.39 -17.97 -27.66
CA ARG A 331 -10.77 -16.65 -27.13
C ARG A 331 -11.08 -15.67 -28.26
N VAL A 332 -12.24 -15.02 -28.19
CA VAL A 332 -12.66 -14.01 -29.18
C VAL A 332 -12.42 -12.60 -28.62
N GLY A 333 -11.57 -11.84 -29.30
CA GLY A 333 -11.27 -10.45 -28.99
C GLY A 333 -11.83 -9.49 -30.04
N LYS A 334 -11.53 -8.19 -29.89
CA LYS A 334 -11.94 -7.17 -30.87
C LYS A 334 -11.19 -7.40 -32.20
N GLY A 335 -11.88 -7.96 -33.19
CA GLY A 335 -11.36 -8.20 -34.54
C GLY A 335 -10.35 -9.35 -34.67
N ARG A 336 -10.26 -10.24 -33.68
CA ARG A 336 -9.36 -11.40 -33.72
C ARG A 336 -9.93 -12.59 -32.94
N ILE A 337 -9.61 -13.80 -33.38
CA ILE A 337 -9.78 -15.04 -32.61
C ILE A 337 -8.38 -15.53 -32.26
N THR A 338 -8.14 -15.79 -30.98
CA THR A 338 -6.89 -16.36 -30.48
C THR A 338 -7.17 -17.79 -30.05
N VAL A 339 -6.39 -18.74 -30.57
CA VAL A 339 -6.44 -20.16 -30.19
C VAL A 339 -5.11 -20.51 -29.54
N THR A 340 -5.15 -21.12 -28.37
CA THR A 340 -3.97 -21.58 -27.64
C THR A 340 -3.98 -23.10 -27.58
N PHE A 341 -2.87 -23.72 -28.03
CA PHE A 341 -2.62 -25.15 -27.96
C PHE A 341 -1.60 -25.38 -26.84
N ASP A 342 -1.98 -26.14 -25.81
CA ASP A 342 -1.08 -26.54 -24.74
C ASP A 342 -0.45 -27.88 -25.13
N LEU A 343 0.88 -27.90 -25.31
CA LEU A 343 1.62 -29.05 -25.85
C LEU A 343 2.49 -29.71 -24.78
N GLU A 344 2.70 -31.02 -24.94
CA GLU A 344 3.72 -31.80 -24.25
C GLU A 344 4.57 -32.56 -25.27
N GLU A 345 5.80 -32.91 -24.91
CA GLU A 345 6.65 -33.78 -25.72
C GLU A 345 6.08 -35.20 -25.67
N ALA A 346 5.86 -35.81 -26.83
CA ALA A 346 5.44 -37.20 -26.91
C ALA A 346 6.66 -38.11 -26.73
N ASP A 347 6.59 -39.07 -25.80
CA ASP A 347 7.62 -40.10 -25.57
C ASP A 347 7.84 -41.03 -26.77
#